data_AF-A0A5E4JP08-F1
#
_entry.id   AF-A0A5E4JP08-F1
#
_cell.length_a   1.000
_cell.length_b   1.000
_cell.length_c   1.000
_cell.angle_alpha   90.00
_cell.angle_beta   90.00
_cell.angle_gamma   90.00
#
_symmetry.space_group_name_H-M   'P 1'
#
loop_
_entity.id
_entity.type
_entity.pdbx_description
1 polymer ?
#
loop_
_entity_poly.entity_id
_entity_poly.type
_entity_poly.pdbx_seq_one_letter_code
_entity_poly.pdbx_strand_id
1 'polypeptide(L)' 'MEGGLLEGEIYDLNIKAKNMRGEGIGQVNDTVVFVKNAKTRIGKMYKVKITKAYRTFAYAEPSEDNSKYFIGNGSLIIG' A
#
# COMPACT_ATOMS: atom_id res chain seq x y z
N MET A 1 13.83 0.16 21.19
CA MET A 1 13.27 1.04 20.15
C MET A 1 12.27 0.20 19.37
N GLU A 2 10.99 0.37 19.63
CA GLU A 2 9.94 -0.44 18.98
C GLU A 2 9.86 -0.02 17.51
N GLY A 3 10.38 -0.86 16.61
CA GLY A 3 10.42 -0.64 15.16
C GLY A 3 9.06 -0.83 14.48
N GLY A 4 8.01 -0.27 15.07
CA GLY A 4 6.65 -0.30 14.53
C GLY A 4 6.45 0.73 13.44
N LEU A 5 5.41 0.53 12.62
CA LEU A 5 4.93 1.54 11.69
C LEU A 5 4.31 2.70 12.47
N LEU A 6 4.64 3.93 12.07
CA LEU A 6 4.14 5.13 12.72
C LEU A 6 2.84 5.58 12.07
N GLU A 7 1.83 5.86 12.89
CA GLU A 7 0.56 6.42 12.43
C GLU A 7 0.75 7.82 11.86
N GLY A 8 0.15 8.10 10.70
CA GLY A 8 0.29 9.36 9.99
C GLY A 8 1.45 9.39 8.98
N GLU A 9 2.42 8.49 9.09
CA GLU A 9 3.57 8.42 8.19
C GLU A 9 3.27 7.67 6.90
N ILE A 10 4.04 7.99 5.86
CA ILE A 10 3.92 7.37 4.53
C ILE A 10 5.04 6.36 4.33
N TYR A 11 4.67 5.15 3.94
CA TYR A 11 5.61 4.08 3.63
C TYR A 11 5.37 3.54 2.23
N ASP A 12 6.42 3.04 1.60
CA ASP A 12 6.32 2.31 0.35
C ASP A 12 5.96 0.85 0.63
N LEU A 13 4.79 0.44 0.15
CA LEU A 13 4.25 -0.90 0.36
C LEU A 13 4.15 -1.66 -0.96
N ASN A 14 4.75 -2.85 -1.02
CA ASN A 14 4.53 -3.78 -2.11
C ASN A 14 3.27 -4.62 -1.85
N ILE A 15 2.31 -4.56 -2.76
CA ILE A 15 1.07 -5.34 -2.66
C ILE A 15 1.34 -6.74 -3.19
N LYS A 16 1.40 -7.72 -2.30
CA LYS A 16 1.64 -9.13 -2.63
C LYS A 16 0.36 -9.90 -2.90
N ALA A 17 -0.75 -9.50 -2.28
CA ALA A 17 -2.03 -10.17 -2.40
C ALA A 17 -3.19 -9.19 -2.28
N LYS A 18 -4.39 -9.67 -2.58
CA LYS A 18 -5.65 -8.94 -2.40
C LYS A 18 -6.64 -9.87 -1.72
N ASN A 19 -7.37 -9.38 -0.73
CA ASN A 19 -8.41 -10.19 -0.08
C ASN A 19 -9.71 -10.20 -0.91
N MET A 20 -10.68 -11.02 -0.50
CA MET A 20 -12.01 -11.12 -1.14
C MET A 20 -12.82 -9.81 -1.10
N ARG A 21 -12.47 -8.88 -0.20
CA ARG A 21 -13.11 -7.55 -0.07
C ARG A 21 -12.45 -6.51 -0.96
N GLY A 22 -11.39 -6.88 -1.67
CA GLY A 22 -10.63 -6.01 -2.54
C GLY A 22 -9.58 -5.14 -1.82
N GLU A 23 -9.26 -5.43 -0.57
CA GLU A 23 -8.19 -4.74 0.17
C GLU A 23 -6.83 -5.30 -0.25
N GLY A 24 -5.87 -4.41 -0.53
CA GLY A 24 -4.51 -4.78 -0.87
C GLY A 24 -3.75 -5.21 0.38
N ILE A 25 -3.04 -6.33 0.30
CA ILE A 25 -2.22 -6.86 1.40
C ILE A 25 -0.77 -6.75 0.99
N GLY A 26 0.02 -6.10 1.84
CA GLY A 26 1.46 -6.05 1.72
C GLY A 26 2.14 -6.24 3.06
N GLN A 27 3.46 -6.09 3.06
CA GLN A 27 4.28 -6.16 4.25
C GLN A 27 5.33 -5.05 4.19
N VAL A 28 5.53 -4.35 5.31
CA VAL A 28 6.65 -3.42 5.50
C VAL A 28 7.46 -3.92 6.67
N ASN A 29 8.75 -4.18 6.45
CA ASN A 29 9.61 -4.88 7.39
C ASN A 29 8.96 -6.23 7.80
N ASP A 30 8.55 -6.37 9.05
CA ASP A 30 7.87 -7.56 9.59
C ASP A 30 6.38 -7.35 9.88
N THR A 31 5.82 -6.19 9.53
CA THR A 31 4.43 -5.84 9.83
C THR A 31 3.55 -6.00 8.59
N VAL A 32 2.48 -6.78 8.72
CA VAL A 32 1.46 -6.92 7.66
C VAL A 32 0.65 -5.64 7.56
N VAL A 33 0.54 -5.06 6.38
CA VAL A 33 -0.22 -3.82 6.16
C VAL A 33 -1.38 -4.08 5.23
N PHE A 34 -2.57 -3.72 5.70
CA PHE A 34 -3.82 -3.79 4.96
C PHE A 34 -4.16 -2.42 4.38
N VAL A 35 -4.23 -2.34 3.06
CA VAL A 35 -4.57 -1.12 2.34
C VAL A 35 -6.04 -1.12 1.98
N LYS A 36 -6.80 -0.22 2.62
CA LYS A 36 -8.20 0.01 2.30
C LYS A 36 -8.33 0.78 0.99
N ASN A 37 -8.14 0.11 -0.15
CA ASN A 37 -8.56 0.62 -1.46
C ASN A 37 -8.52 -0.47 -2.56
N ALA A 38 -9.62 -0.59 -3.30
CA ALA A 38 -9.82 -1.58 -4.35
C ALA A 38 -8.99 -1.34 -5.63
N LYS A 39 -8.33 -0.19 -5.78
CA LYS A 39 -7.52 0.13 -6.99
C LYS A 39 -6.07 -0.36 -6.92
N THR A 40 -5.64 -0.92 -5.80
CA THR A 40 -4.30 -1.52 -5.70
C THR A 40 -4.18 -2.76 -6.59
N ARG A 41 -3.09 -2.84 -7.36
CA ARG A 41 -2.72 -4.01 -8.18
C ARG A 41 -1.64 -4.83 -7.49
N ILE A 42 -1.78 -6.15 -7.55
CA ILE A 42 -0.77 -7.07 -7.05
C ILE A 42 0.54 -6.88 -7.85
N GLY A 43 1.68 -6.94 -7.17
CA GLY A 43 3.01 -6.76 -7.75
C GLY A 43 3.42 -5.30 -7.98
N LYS A 44 2.59 -4.33 -7.57
CA LYS A 44 2.93 -2.89 -7.62
C LYS A 44 3.26 -2.35 -6.24
N MET A 45 4.14 -1.35 -6.24
CA MET A 45 4.55 -0.62 -5.05
C MET A 45 3.72 0.66 -4.96
N TYR A 46 3.15 0.92 -3.80
CA TYR A 46 2.30 2.08 -3.55
C TYR A 46 2.80 2.81 -2.32
N LYS A 47 2.81 4.14 -2.38
CA LYS A 47 2.93 4.96 -1.18
C LYS A 47 1.62 4.92 -0.41
N VAL A 48 1.68 4.42 0.82
CA VAL A 48 0.51 4.27 1.70
C VAL A 48 0.75 5.01 3.00
N LYS A 49 -0.27 5.72 3.46
CA LYS A 49 -0.26 6.41 4.75
C LYS A 49 -0.82 5.47 5.80
N ILE A 50 -0.07 5.21 6.87
CA ILE A 50 -0.53 4.37 7.97
C ILE A 50 -1.59 5.16 8.74
N THR A 51 -2.79 4.60 8.81
CA THR A 51 -3.89 5.22 9.57
C THR A 51 -3.98 4.63 10.95
N LYS A 52 -3.58 3.37 11.11
CA LYS A 52 -3.60 2.70 12.40
C LYS A 52 -2.55 1.61 12.48
N ALA A 53 -1.71 1.65 13.51
CA ALA A 53 -0.67 0.64 13.72
C ALA A 53 -1.01 -0.23 14.93
N TYR A 54 -0.85 -1.55 14.78
CA TYR A 54 -0.95 -2.52 15.87
C TYR A 54 0.34 -3.31 15.96
N ARG A 55 0.45 -4.14 17.01
CA ARG A 55 1.65 -4.92 17.31
C ARG A 55 2.05 -5.91 16.20
N THR A 56 1.07 -6.46 15.47
CA THR A 56 1.31 -7.52 14.46
C THR A 56 0.85 -7.14 13.05
N PHE A 57 0.10 -6.04 12.91
CA PHE A 57 -0.39 -5.55 11.62
C PHE A 57 -0.70 -4.06 11.67
N ALA A 58 -0.90 -3.43 10.52
CA ALA A 58 -1.33 -2.05 10.41
C ALA A 58 -2.39 -1.89 9.31
N TYR A 59 -3.19 -0.84 9.43
CA TYR A 59 -4.04 -0.36 8.35
C TYR A 59 -3.43 0.88 7.72
N ALA A 60 -3.58 0.97 6.41
CA ALA A 60 -3.11 2.07 5.62
C ALA A 60 -4.12 2.45 4.53
N GLU A 61 -3.97 3.66 4.02
CA GLU A 61 -4.71 4.17 2.88
C GLU A 61 -3.73 4.63 1.80
N PRO A 62 -4.05 4.46 0.50
CA PRO A 62 -3.16 4.91 -0.56
C PRO A 62 -3.02 6.44 -0.50
N SER A 63 -1.80 6.94 -0.63
CA SER A 63 -1.56 8.36 -0.83
C SER A 63 -2.06 8.78 -2.22
N GLU A 64 -2.70 9.95 -2.31
CA GLU A 64 -3.33 10.49 -3.52
C GLU A 64 -2.35 10.67 -4.71
N ASP A 65 -1.05 10.68 -4.45
CA ASP A 65 0.01 10.81 -5.46
C ASP A 65 0.16 9.59 -6.40
N ASN A 66 -0.47 8.45 -6.08
CA ASN A 66 -0.40 7.26 -6.95
C ASN A 66 -1.17 7.42 -8.27
N SER A 67 -1.90 8.52 -8.46
CA SER A 67 -2.61 8.88 -9.70
C SER A 67 -1.71 8.87 -10.95
N LYS A 68 -0.38 8.95 -10.80
CA LYS A 68 0.60 8.89 -11.90
C LYS A 68 0.87 7.48 -12.45
N TYR A 69 0.44 6.42 -11.77
CA TYR A 69 0.65 5.02 -12.23
C TYR A 69 -0.60 4.38 -12.84
N PHE A 70 -1.68 5.15 -12.99
CA PHE A 70 -2.96 4.68 -13.52
C PHE A 70 -3.26 5.29 -14.89
N ILE A 71 -2.50 4.89 -15.91
CA ILE A 71 -3.03 4.87 -17.27
C ILE A 71 -3.34 3.42 -17.64
N GLY A 72 -4.64 3.10 -17.55
CA GLY A 72 -5.21 1.92 -18.17
C GLY A 72 -5.02 1.98 -19.69
N ASN A 73 -4.80 0.80 -20.27
CA ASN A 73 -4.51 0.53 -21.68
C ASN A 73 -3.11 0.91 -22.19
N GLY A 74 -2.11 0.14 -21.74
CA GLY A 74 -1.24 -0.54 -22.70
C GLY A 74 -0.16 0.26 -23.45
N SER A 75 0.35 1.37 -22.91
CA SER A 75 1.63 1.89 -23.42
C SER A 75 2.37 2.72 -22.38
N LEU A 76 3.60 2.30 -22.06
CA LEU A 76 4.57 3.09 -21.31
C LEU A 76 5.35 3.92 -22.34
N ILE A 77 4.98 5.19 -22.53
CA ILE A 77 5.88 6.14 -23.21
C ILE A 77 6.86 6.68 -22.16
N ILE A 78 8.09 6.20 -22.21
CA ILE A 78 9.22 6.89 -21.58
C ILE A 78 9.64 7.96 -22.58
N GLY A 79 9.56 9.22 -22.17
CA GLY A 79 10.11 10.39 -22.85
C GLY A 79 10.84 11.25 -21.83
#